data_AF-A0A8J2KKT7-F1
#
_entry.id   AF-A0A8J2KKT7-F1
#
_cell.length_a   1.000
_cell.length_b   1.000
_cell.length_c   1.000
_cell.angle_alpha   90.00
_cell.angle_beta   90.00
_cell.angle_gamma   90.00
#
_symmetry.space_group_name_H-M   'P 1'
#
loop_
_entity.id
_entity.type
_entity.pdbx_description
1 polymer ?
#
loop_
_entity_poly.entity_id
_entity_poly.type
_entity_poly.pdbx_seq_one_letter_code
_entity_poly.pdbx_strand_id
1 'polypeptide(L)'
;MKLLVAFAIVAIIGFVSAAPKPEEVSVLQNEAVINEDGSFKTVLELSDGTSISQSGKIKNPEEQDPEKKIQVIEGSYRFTDAKTGEVVNVKYVADENGYQPVLSRK
;
A
#
# COMPACT_ATOMS: atom_id res chain seq x y z
N MET A 1 38.30 -45.44 -7.67
CA MET A 1 38.55 -43.98 -7.59
C MET A 1 37.71 -43.17 -8.59
N LYS A 2 37.46 -43.62 -9.82
CA LYS A 2 36.61 -42.90 -10.81
C LYS A 2 35.11 -42.88 -10.45
N LEU A 3 34.60 -43.89 -9.72
CA LEU A 3 33.20 -43.95 -9.27
C LEU A 3 32.84 -43.01 -8.10
N LEU A 4 33.80 -42.65 -7.24
CA LEU A 4 33.56 -41.74 -6.11
C LEU A 4 33.45 -40.28 -6.55
N VAL A 5 34.21 -39.90 -7.59
CA VAL A 5 34.17 -38.55 -8.17
C VAL A 5 32.84 -38.30 -8.90
N ALA A 6 32.28 -39.31 -9.56
CA ALA A 6 30.99 -39.20 -10.23
C ALA A 6 29.82 -38.98 -9.25
N PHE A 7 29.86 -39.60 -8.07
CA PHE A 7 28.81 -39.44 -7.05
C PHE A 7 28.84 -38.06 -6.39
N ALA A 8 30.03 -37.49 -6.21
CA ALA A 8 30.21 -36.15 -5.64
C ALA A 8 29.69 -35.03 -6.55
N ILE A 9 29.74 -35.20 -7.87
CA ILE A 9 29.27 -34.17 -8.83
C ILE A 9 27.73 -34.17 -8.94
N VAL A 10 27.07 -35.34 -8.84
CA VAL A 10 25.60 -35.44 -8.88
C VAL A 10 24.95 -34.83 -7.62
N ALA A 11 25.63 -34.90 -6.46
CA ALA A 11 25.13 -34.31 -5.22
C ALA A 11 25.10 -32.76 -5.24
N ILE A 12 25.93 -32.12 -6.06
CA ILE A 12 26.02 -30.64 -6.14
C ILE A 12 24.90 -30.05 -7.02
N ILE A 13 24.35 -30.83 -7.96
CA ILE A 13 23.28 -30.37 -8.88
C ILE A 13 21.88 -30.42 -8.22
N GLY A 14 21.75 -31.09 -7.07
CA GLY A 14 20.48 -31.29 -6.36
C GLY A 14 19.94 -30.09 -5.57
N PHE A 15 20.73 -29.02 -5.38
CA PHE A 15 20.28 -27.80 -4.70
C PHE A 15 19.81 -26.74 -5.71
N VAL A 16 18.84 -27.08 -6.55
CA VAL A 16 18.03 -26.03 -7.18
C VAL A 16 17.10 -25.50 -6.09
N SER A 17 17.49 -24.34 -5.56
CA SER A 17 16.77 -23.58 -4.55
C SER A 17 15.28 -23.50 -4.90
N ALA A 18 14.43 -24.13 -4.08
CA ALA A 18 13.00 -23.87 -4.07
C ALA A 18 12.78 -22.49 -3.43
N ALA A 19 13.05 -21.42 -4.19
CA ALA A 19 12.66 -20.09 -3.77
C ALA A 19 11.13 -20.07 -3.58
N PRO A 20 10.61 -19.55 -2.46
CA PRO A 20 9.17 -19.41 -2.29
C PRO A 20 8.62 -18.60 -3.46
N LYS A 21 7.65 -19.16 -4.18
CA LYS A 21 6.96 -18.45 -5.25
C LYS A 21 6.31 -17.22 -4.61
N PRO A 22 6.51 -15.99 -5.14
CA PRO A 22 5.80 -14.83 -4.64
C PRO A 22 4.30 -15.14 -4.64
N GLU A 23 3.62 -14.91 -3.52
CA GLU A 23 2.16 -14.99 -3.50
C GLU A 23 1.61 -14.00 -4.53
N GLU A 24 0.76 -14.48 -5.43
CA GLU A 24 0.13 -13.64 -6.43
C GLU A 24 -0.91 -12.76 -5.72
N VAL A 25 -0.63 -11.46 -5.64
CA VAL A 25 -1.54 -10.47 -5.04
C VAL A 25 -2.60 -10.07 -6.07
N SER A 26 -3.87 -10.17 -5.68
CA SER A 26 -5.03 -9.83 -6.50
C SER A 26 -5.80 -8.65 -5.91
N VAL A 27 -6.55 -7.95 -6.76
CA VAL A 27 -7.42 -6.85 -6.34
C VAL A 27 -8.75 -7.41 -5.83
N LEU A 28 -9.10 -7.10 -4.58
CA LEU A 28 -10.37 -7.46 -3.96
C LEU A 28 -11.43 -6.37 -4.14
N GLN A 29 -11.03 -5.11 -4.04
CA GLN A 29 -11.92 -3.95 -4.24
C GLN A 29 -11.14 -2.82 -4.91
N ASN A 30 -11.77 -2.12 -5.85
CA ASN A 30 -11.23 -0.91 -6.46
C ASN A 30 -12.39 0.01 -6.84
N GLU A 31 -12.54 1.09 -6.08
CA GLU A 31 -13.58 2.10 -6.28
C GLU A 31 -12.95 3.48 -6.41
N ALA A 32 -13.45 4.26 -7.37
CA ALA A 32 -13.10 5.66 -7.53
C ALA A 32 -14.36 6.44 -7.92
N VAL A 33 -14.73 7.40 -7.07
CA VAL A 33 -15.82 8.35 -7.28
C VAL A 33 -15.21 9.74 -7.32
N ILE A 34 -15.49 10.48 -8.40
CA ILE A 34 -15.03 11.85 -8.61
C ILE A 34 -16.26 12.68 -8.92
N ASN A 35 -16.47 13.74 -8.15
CA ASN A 35 -17.62 14.63 -8.28
C ASN A 35 -17.22 15.93 -8.99
N GLU A 36 -18.21 16.60 -9.60
CA GLU A 36 -17.99 17.86 -10.32
C GLU A 36 -17.55 19.02 -9.41
N ASP A 37 -17.85 18.93 -8.11
CA ASP A 37 -17.45 19.92 -7.10
C ASP A 37 -15.98 19.80 -6.65
N GLY A 38 -15.22 18.87 -7.24
CA GLY A 38 -13.83 18.59 -6.90
C GLY A 38 -13.66 17.68 -5.68
N SER A 39 -14.76 17.20 -5.08
CA SER A 39 -14.68 16.13 -4.08
C SER A 39 -14.48 14.77 -4.73
N PHE A 40 -13.80 13.87 -4.02
CA PHE A 40 -13.56 12.51 -4.49
C PHE A 40 -13.52 11.52 -3.33
N LYS A 41 -13.71 10.25 -3.65
CA LYS A 41 -13.51 9.12 -2.74
C LYS A 41 -12.90 7.96 -3.52
N THR A 42 -11.85 7.35 -2.98
CA THR A 42 -11.24 6.15 -3.55
C THR A 42 -11.03 5.07 -2.48
N VAL A 43 -11.19 3.82 -2.89
CA VAL A 43 -10.94 2.63 -2.06
C VAL A 43 -10.19 1.61 -2.90
N LEU A 44 -9.13 1.03 -2.35
CA LEU A 44 -8.40 -0.09 -2.93
C LEU A 44 -8.15 -1.13 -1.85
N GLU A 45 -8.48 -2.39 -2.13
CA GLU A 45 -8.16 -3.53 -1.26
C GLU A 45 -7.49 -4.63 -2.07
N LEU A 46 -6.41 -5.18 -1.53
CA LEU A 46 -5.61 -6.24 -2.13
C LEU A 46 -5.67 -7.51 -1.26
N SER A 47 -5.44 -8.67 -1.88
CA SER A 47 -5.54 -9.97 -1.22
C SER A 47 -4.46 -10.24 -0.16
N ASP A 48 -3.39 -9.44 -0.13
CA ASP A 48 -2.31 -9.51 0.87
C ASP A 48 -2.64 -8.74 2.17
N GLY A 49 -3.86 -8.19 2.28
CA GLY A 49 -4.31 -7.38 3.41
C GLY A 49 -3.98 -5.89 3.30
N THR A 50 -3.31 -5.46 2.23
CA THR A 50 -3.10 -4.06 1.91
C THR A 50 -4.42 -3.38 1.58
N SER A 51 -4.72 -2.26 2.22
CA SER A 51 -5.92 -1.46 1.93
C SER A 51 -5.60 0.02 1.92
N ILE A 52 -6.17 0.78 1.00
CA ILE A 52 -6.05 2.24 0.91
C ILE A 52 -7.46 2.81 0.79
N SER A 53 -7.80 3.77 1.63
CA SER A 53 -9.04 4.53 1.51
C SER A 53 -8.75 6.01 1.74
N GLN A 54 -9.24 6.87 0.85
CA GLN A 54 -9.09 8.31 0.99
C GLN A 54 -10.27 9.03 0.37
N SER A 55 -10.55 10.22 0.89
CA SER A 55 -11.53 11.14 0.34
C SER A 55 -10.99 12.55 0.42
N GLY A 56 -11.29 13.34 -0.59
CA GLY A 56 -10.90 14.74 -0.63
C GLY A 56 -12.08 15.66 -0.91
N LYS A 57 -11.94 16.91 -0.47
CA LYS A 57 -12.86 18.01 -0.78
C LYS A 57 -12.08 19.30 -0.96
N ILE A 58 -12.63 20.23 -1.74
CA ILE A 58 -12.11 21.59 -1.83
C ILE A 58 -12.61 22.39 -0.63
N LYS A 59 -11.68 22.92 0.17
CA LYS A 59 -11.96 23.89 1.22
C LYS A 59 -11.67 25.28 0.66
N ASN A 60 -12.63 26.20 0.84
CA ASN A 60 -12.46 27.61 0.51
C ASN A 60 -12.34 28.41 1.80
N PRO A 61 -11.13 28.63 2.35
CA PRO A 61 -10.94 29.31 3.63
C PRO A 61 -11.37 30.79 3.56
N GLU A 62 -11.37 31.39 2.37
CA GLU A 62 -11.82 32.75 2.13
C GLU A 62 -12.86 32.74 0.99
N GLU A 63 -14.15 32.81 1.34
CA GLU A 63 -15.26 32.70 0.36
C GLU A 63 -15.15 33.67 -0.83
N GLN A 64 -14.48 34.81 -0.65
CA GLN A 64 -14.35 35.89 -1.63
C GLN A 64 -13.08 35.80 -2.49
N ASP A 65 -12.13 34.91 -2.17
CA ASP A 65 -10.88 34.76 -2.91
C ASP A 65 -10.77 33.36 -3.53
N PRO A 66 -11.19 33.19 -4.80
CA PRO A 66 -11.17 31.90 -5.47
C PRO A 66 -9.76 31.33 -5.68
N GLU A 67 -8.69 32.13 -5.51
CA GLU A 67 -7.31 31.67 -5.62
C GLU A 67 -6.82 30.95 -4.34
N LYS A 68 -7.56 31.06 -3.23
CA LYS A 68 -7.22 30.42 -1.95
C LYS A 68 -7.88 29.05 -1.73
N LYS A 69 -8.54 28.50 -2.76
CA LYS A 69 -9.08 27.14 -2.71
C LYS A 69 -7.96 26.13 -2.46
N ILE A 70 -8.11 25.31 -1.44
CA ILE A 70 -7.17 24.25 -1.10
C ILE A 70 -7.86 22.89 -1.13
N GLN A 71 -7.15 21.88 -1.62
CA GLN A 71 -7.61 20.49 -1.52
C GLN A 71 -7.29 19.97 -0.13
N VAL A 72 -8.29 19.48 0.58
CA VAL A 72 -8.13 18.74 1.83
C VAL A 72 -8.37 17.27 1.54
N ILE A 73 -7.49 16.39 2.02
CA ILE A 73 -7.58 14.95 1.85
C ILE A 73 -7.48 14.29 3.22
N GLU A 74 -8.45 13.44 3.53
CA GLU A 74 -8.40 12.53 4.67
C GLU A 74 -8.29 11.11 4.16
N GLY A 75 -7.42 10.31 4.76
CA GLY A 75 -7.25 8.95 4.31
C GLY A 75 -6.63 8.03 5.33
N SER A 76 -6.57 6.77 4.95
CA SER A 76 -5.91 5.72 5.69
C SER A 76 -5.34 4.67 4.75
N TYR A 77 -4.25 4.05 5.16
CA TYR A 77 -3.75 2.85 4.53
C TYR A 77 -3.29 1.85 5.58
N ARG A 78 -3.41 0.58 5.24
CA ARG A 78 -2.96 -0.54 6.04
C ARG A 78 -2.13 -1.47 5.17
N PHE A 79 -1.08 -2.04 5.75
CA PHE A 79 -0.26 -3.07 5.12
C PHE A 79 0.38 -3.95 6.19
N THR A 80 0.85 -5.12 5.78
CA THR A 80 1.62 -6.03 6.65
C THR A 80 3.10 -5.75 6.44
N ASP A 81 3.84 -5.45 7.50
CA ASP A 81 5.28 -5.22 7.41
C ASP A 81 6.00 -6.54 7.08
N ALA A 82 6.71 -6.57 5.95
CA ALA A 82 7.32 -7.78 5.43
C ALA A 82 8.44 -8.37 6.31
N LYS A 83 8.99 -7.59 7.27
CA LYS A 83 10.07 -8.04 8.16
C LYS A 83 9.55 -8.54 9.49
N THR A 84 8.53 -7.88 10.03
CA THR A 84 8.00 -8.11 11.38
C THR A 84 6.70 -8.91 11.37
N GLY A 85 5.97 -8.92 10.24
CA GLY A 85 4.63 -9.48 10.15
C GLY A 85 3.55 -8.64 10.85
N GLU A 86 3.93 -7.49 11.43
CA GLU A 86 3.00 -6.60 12.12
C GLU A 86 2.08 -5.89 11.13
N VAL A 87 0.81 -5.74 11.52
CA VAL A 87 -0.15 -4.97 10.73
C VAL A 87 0.01 -3.49 11.06
N VAL A 88 0.48 -2.73 10.07
CA VAL A 88 0.68 -1.29 10.17
C VAL A 88 -0.55 -0.57 9.65
N ASN A 89 -1.12 0.33 10.45
CA ASN A 89 -2.22 1.19 10.07
C ASN A 89 -1.80 2.65 10.18
N VAL A 90 -2.00 3.42 9.11
CA VAL A 90 -1.76 4.85 9.09
C VAL A 90 -3.06 5.55 8.74
N LYS A 91 -3.43 6.55 9.54
CA LYS A 91 -4.44 7.55 9.20
C LYS A 91 -3.74 8.86 8.93
N TYR A 92 -4.29 9.71 8.07
CA TYR A 92 -3.70 11.00 7.79
C TYR A 92 -4.73 12.04 7.38
N VAL A 93 -4.33 13.29 7.58
CA VAL A 93 -4.95 14.48 6.97
C VAL A 93 -3.86 15.20 6.16
N ALA A 94 -4.17 15.62 4.95
CA ALA A 94 -3.35 16.48 4.14
C ALA A 94 -4.15 17.75 3.82
N ASP A 95 -3.69 18.89 4.32
CA ASP A 95 -4.35 20.19 4.19
C ASP A 95 -3.32 21.33 4.08
N GLU A 96 -3.72 22.57 4.35
CA GLU A 96 -2.82 23.73 4.32
C GLU A 96 -1.59 23.62 5.24
N ASN A 97 -1.64 22.77 6.27
CA ASN A 97 -0.56 22.51 7.21
C ASN A 97 0.33 21.32 6.78
N GLY A 98 0.08 20.75 5.59
CA GLY A 98 0.81 19.61 5.04
C GLY A 98 0.26 18.27 5.53
N TYR A 99 1.09 17.22 5.37
CA TYR A 99 0.72 15.84 5.67
C TYR A 99 0.90 15.49 7.16
N GLN A 100 -0.16 15.05 7.80
CA GLN A 100 -0.24 14.83 9.25
C GLN A 100 -0.64 13.36 9.54
N PRO A 101 0.33 12.43 9.60
CA PRO A 101 0.05 11.02 9.81
C PRO A 101 -0.06 10.64 11.29
N VAL A 102 -0.97 9.70 11.58
CA VAL A 102 -1.09 9.00 12.86
C VAL A 102 -0.90 7.51 12.60
N LEU A 103 0.18 6.96 13.14
CA LEU A 103 0.54 5.55 13.04
C LEU A 103 -0.08 4.74 14.20
N SER A 104 -0.59 3.56 13.89
CA SER A 104 -0.99 2.55 14.88
C SER A 104 -0.52 1.17 14.43
N ARG A 105 0.02 0.38 15.37
CA ARG A 105 0.49 -1.00 15.16
C ARG A 105 -0.27 -1.95 16.07
N LYS A 106 -0.55 -3.15 15.59
CA LYS A 106 -1.16 -4.25 16.36
C LYS A 106 -0.27 -5.47 16.32
#